data_AF-A0A356APQ6-F1
#
_entry.id   AF-A0A356APQ6-F1
#
_cell.length_a   1.000
_cell.length_b   1.000
_cell.length_c   1.000
_cell.angle_alpha   90.00
_cell.angle_beta   90.00
_cell.angle_gamma   90.00
#
_symmetry.space_group_name_H-M   'P 1'
#
loop_
_entity.id
_entity.type
_entity.pdbx_description
1 polymer ?
#
loop_
_entity_poly.entity_id
_entity_poly.type
_entity_poly.pdbx_seq_one_letter_code
_entity_poly.pdbx_strand_id
1 'polypeptide(L)'
;MTNNRSVLNWIEEMKKLVSPDQVVWIDGSEGQREQLRAEACSTGELIKLNQEKLPGCYLHRTAVNDVARVEDRTFICSRKEEDAGPTNHWM
;
A
#
# COMPACT_ATOMS: atom_id res chain seq x y z
N MET A 1 14.79 9.77 -9.89
CA MET A 1 14.77 8.35 -10.31
C MET A 1 16.10 7.70 -9.92
N THR A 2 16.07 6.40 -9.59
CA THR A 2 17.26 5.66 -9.15
C THR A 2 18.04 5.08 -10.34
N ASN A 3 19.35 4.89 -10.17
CA ASN A 3 20.22 4.16 -11.10
C ASN A 3 20.51 2.72 -10.64
N ASN A 4 19.84 2.25 -9.58
CA ASN A 4 20.02 0.91 -9.05
C ASN A 4 19.43 -0.13 -10.02
N ARG A 5 20.32 -0.87 -10.70
CA ARG A 5 19.93 -1.87 -11.70
C ARG A 5 19.02 -2.97 -11.14
N SER A 6 19.25 -3.41 -9.90
CA SER A 6 18.43 -4.46 -9.28
C SER A 6 16.98 -4.01 -9.10
N VAL A 7 16.77 -2.77 -8.65
CA VAL A 7 15.44 -2.18 -8.50
C VAL A 7 14.75 -2.02 -9.85
N LEU A 8 15.48 -1.51 -10.85
CA LEU A 8 14.93 -1.28 -12.19
C LEU A 8 14.51 -2.60 -12.85
N ASN A 9 15.34 -3.64 -12.76
CA ASN A 9 15.01 -4.95 -13.30
C ASN A 9 13.76 -5.55 -12.65
N TRP A 10 13.65 -5.45 -11.32
CA TRP A 10 12.48 -5.93 -10.61
C TRP A 10 11.20 -5.17 -11.01
N ILE A 11 11.26 -3.85 -11.20
CA ILE A 11 10.12 -3.07 -11.68
C ILE A 11 9.65 -3.54 -13.07
N GLU A 12 10.58 -3.83 -13.99
CA GLU A 12 10.22 -4.34 -15.31
C GLU A 12 9.58 -5.74 -15.26
N GLU A 13 10.00 -6.59 -14.33
CA GLU A 13 9.36 -7.88 -14.07
C GLU A 13 7.92 -7.68 -13.56
N MET A 14 7.73 -6.81 -12.57
CA MET A 14 6.41 -6.54 -11.99
C MET A 14 5.46 -5.89 -13.00
N LYS A 15 5.93 -4.95 -13.82
CA LYS A 15 5.13 -4.35 -14.90
C LYS A 15 4.57 -5.41 -15.85
N LYS A 16 5.38 -6.42 -16.21
CA LYS A 16 4.93 -7.52 -17.09
C LYS A 16 3.90 -8.42 -16.40
N LEU A 17 4.04 -8.63 -15.08
CA LEU A 17 3.14 -9.46 -14.30
C LEU A 17 1.76 -8.81 -14.11
N VAL A 18 1.73 -7.53 -13.71
CA VAL A 18 0.50 -6.85 -13.27
C VAL A 18 -0.08 -5.86 -14.29
N SER A 19 0.66 -5.57 -15.37
CA SER A 19 0.22 -4.74 -16.51
C SER A 19 -0.50 -3.43 -16.11
N PRO A 20 0.12 -2.55 -15.30
CA PRO A 20 -0.56 -1.36 -14.81
C PRO A 20 -0.72 -0.30 -15.91
N ASP A 21 -1.77 0.51 -15.82
CA ASP A 21 -1.97 1.66 -16.73
C ASP A 21 -0.86 2.71 -16.60
N GLN A 22 -0.34 2.91 -15.38
CA GLN A 22 0.72 3.86 -15.09
C GLN A 22 1.63 3.35 -13.96
N VAL A 23 2.91 3.73 -14.03
CA VAL A 23 3.87 3.58 -12.93
C VAL A 23 4.31 4.95 -12.44
N VAL A 24 4.08 5.22 -11.15
CA VAL A 24 4.41 6.50 -10.50
C VAL A 24 5.45 6.26 -9.41
N TRP A 25 6.51 7.07 -9.39
CA TRP A 25 7.50 7.06 -8.31
C TRP A 25 7.05 7.98 -7.17
N ILE A 26 6.91 7.43 -5.97
CA ILE A 26 6.59 8.22 -4.77
C ILE A 26 7.86 8.91 -4.27
N ASP A 27 7.88 10.23 -4.27
CA ASP A 27 9.02 11.06 -3.85
C ASP A 27 8.89 11.59 -2.42
N GLY A 28 7.69 11.48 -1.83
CA GLY A 28 7.41 11.92 -0.46
C GLY A 28 7.24 13.45 -0.31
N SER A 29 7.20 14.19 -1.42
CA SER A 29 6.95 15.63 -1.40
C SER A 29 5.53 15.96 -0.96
N GLU A 30 5.37 17.16 -0.38
CA GLU A 30 4.05 17.66 0.00
C GLU A 30 3.12 17.82 -1.21
N GLY A 31 3.65 18.31 -2.34
CA GLY A 31 2.88 18.45 -3.58
C GLY A 31 2.30 17.12 -4.05
N GLN A 32 3.11 16.05 -4.07
CA GLN A 32 2.64 14.72 -4.43
C GLN A 32 1.61 14.18 -3.43
N ARG A 33 1.82 14.40 -2.13
CA ARG A 33 0.87 14.00 -1.09
C ARG A 33 -0.50 14.68 -1.27
N GLU A 34 -0.52 15.98 -1.57
CA GLU A 34 -1.79 16.69 -1.81
C GLU A 34 -2.47 16.26 -3.11
N GLN A 35 -1.71 15.92 -4.16
CA GLN A 35 -2.26 15.35 -5.39
C GLN A 35 -2.97 14.01 -5.11
N LEU A 36 -2.32 13.08 -4.40
CA LEU A 36 -2.92 11.79 -4.04
C LEU A 36 -4.16 11.93 -3.14
N ARG A 37 -4.14 12.89 -2.20
CA ARG A 37 -5.32 13.19 -1.37
C ARG A 37 -6.47 13.75 -2.20
N ALA A 38 -6.19 14.65 -3.14
CA ALA A 38 -7.20 15.23 -4.02
C ALA A 38 -7.86 14.15 -4.88
N GLU A 39 -7.04 13.26 -5.46
CA GLU A 39 -7.51 12.10 -6.22
C GLU A 39 -8.42 11.20 -5.37
N ALA A 40 -7.95 10.74 -4.20
CA ALA A 40 -8.74 9.87 -3.32
C ALA A 40 -10.01 10.54 -2.75
N CYS A 41 -10.05 11.87 -2.66
CA CYS A 41 -11.28 12.59 -2.33
C CYS A 41 -12.25 12.63 -3.53
N SER A 42 -11.73 12.72 -4.76
CA SER A 42 -12.53 12.76 -5.98
C SER A 42 -13.23 11.43 -6.28
N THR A 43 -12.60 10.31 -5.92
CA THR A 43 -13.10 8.95 -6.09
C THR A 43 -13.89 8.45 -4.88
N GLY A 44 -13.83 9.17 -3.75
CA GLY A 44 -14.69 8.98 -2.59
C GLY A 44 -14.13 8.07 -1.50
N GLU A 45 -12.90 7.57 -1.66
CA GLU A 45 -12.20 6.81 -0.63
C GLU A 45 -11.88 7.69 0.58
N LEU A 46 -11.51 8.96 0.36
CA LEU A 46 -11.24 9.92 1.43
C LEU A 46 -12.31 11.00 1.55
N ILE A 47 -12.67 11.33 2.78
CA ILE A 47 -13.53 12.45 3.13
C ILE A 47 -12.69 13.48 3.88
N LYS A 48 -12.49 14.66 3.30
CA LYS A 48 -11.84 15.77 3.99
C LYS A 48 -12.71 16.25 5.15
N LEU A 49 -12.13 16.30 6.36
CA LEU A 49 -12.87 16.70 7.57
C LEU A 49 -12.95 18.23 7.69
N ASN A 50 -13.71 18.71 8.68
CA ASN A 50 -13.82 20.14 8.96
C ASN A 50 -12.45 20.72 9.32
N GLN A 51 -11.95 21.67 8.51
CA GLN A 51 -10.59 22.21 8.64
C GLN A 51 -10.44 23.26 9.75
N GLU A 52 -11.53 23.84 10.24
CA GLU A 52 -11.49 24.73 11.41
C GLU A 52 -11.26 23.94 12.70
N LYS A 53 -11.78 22.70 12.76
CA LYS A 53 -11.68 21.81 13.94
C LYS A 53 -10.54 20.80 13.84
N LEU A 54 -10.32 20.25 12.65
CA LEU A 54 -9.41 19.14 12.36
C LEU A 54 -8.61 19.43 11.07
N PRO A 55 -7.70 20.43 11.10
CA PRO A 55 -6.91 20.81 9.94
C PRO A 55 -6.03 19.65 9.45
N GLY A 56 -6.03 19.40 8.15
CA GLY A 56 -5.26 18.33 7.51
C GLY A 56 -5.80 16.91 7.75
N CYS A 57 -6.93 16.75 8.45
CA CYS A 57 -7.51 15.44 8.73
C CYS A 57 -8.47 14.96 7.64
N TYR A 58 -8.45 13.65 7.41
CA TYR A 58 -9.31 12.93 6.46
C TYR A 58 -9.89 11.69 7.14
N LEU A 59 -11.06 11.26 6.68
CA LEU A 59 -11.71 10.02 7.10
C LEU A 59 -11.78 9.07 5.90
N HIS A 60 -11.30 7.84 6.10
CA HIS A 60 -11.53 6.71 5.21
C HIS A 60 -12.46 5.71 5.92
N ARG A 61 -13.32 5.04 5.15
CA ARG A 61 -14.10 3.90 5.64
C ARG A 61 -13.84 2.71 4.71
N THR A 62 -13.25 1.66 5.25
CA THR A 62 -12.95 0.44 4.49
C THR A 62 -14.23 -0.34 4.20
N ALA A 63 -14.11 -1.35 3.35
CA ALA A 63 -15.17 -2.33 3.17
C ALA A 63 -15.41 -3.12 4.47
N VAL A 64 -16.66 -3.52 4.72
CA VAL A 64 -17.06 -4.21 5.97
C VAL A 64 -16.34 -5.54 6.22
N ASN A 65 -15.76 -6.14 5.17
CA ASN A 65 -15.03 -7.39 5.21
C ASN A 65 -13.51 -7.21 5.26
N ASP A 66 -13.00 -5.98 5.27
CA ASP A 66 -11.57 -5.65 5.37
C ASP A 66 -11.36 -4.57 6.43
N VAL A 67 -11.54 -4.97 7.69
CA VAL A 67 -11.56 -4.08 8.86
C VAL A 67 -10.46 -4.41 9.87
N ALA A 68 -9.77 -5.53 9.67
CA ALA A 68 -8.77 -6.06 10.58
C ALA A 68 -7.79 -6.96 9.81
N ARG A 69 -6.67 -7.28 10.45
CA ARG A 69 -5.71 -8.25 9.93
C ARG A 69 -6.37 -9.63 9.84
N VAL A 70 -6.01 -10.38 8.79
CA VAL A 70 -6.50 -11.73 8.52
C VAL A 70 -5.38 -12.72 8.89
N GLU A 71 -5.27 -13.01 10.19
CA GLU A 71 -4.16 -13.81 10.74
C GLU A 71 -4.07 -15.20 10.09
N ASP A 72 -5.22 -15.84 9.80
CA ASP A 72 -5.31 -17.16 9.15
C ASP A 72 -4.80 -17.18 7.70
N ARG A 73 -4.59 -16.00 7.09
CA ARG A 73 -3.98 -15.84 5.76
C ARG A 73 -2.65 -15.09 5.79
N THR A 74 -2.04 -14.96 6.96
CA THR A 74 -0.72 -14.36 7.14
C THR A 74 0.31 -15.45 7.34
N PHE A 75 1.31 -15.55 6.45
CA PHE A 75 2.28 -16.65 6.42
C PHE A 75 3.71 -16.20 6.67
N ILE A 76 4.47 -17.06 7.35
CA ILE A 76 5.94 -16.98 7.45
C ILE A 76 6.53 -18.03 6.52
N CYS A 77 6.92 -17.63 5.31
CA CYS A 77 7.45 -18.53 4.28
C CYS A 77 8.97 -18.75 4.41
N SER A 78 9.42 -19.27 5.56
CA SER A 78 10.79 -19.76 5.74
C SER A 78 11.03 -21.02 4.92
N ARG A 79 12.31 -21.37 4.68
CA ARG A 79 12.64 -22.60 3.91
C ARG A 79 12.16 -23.89 4.58
N LYS A 80 12.11 -23.90 5.91
CA LYS A 80 11.62 -25.02 6.71
C LYS A 80 10.54 -24.53 7.68
N GLU A 81 9.58 -25.41 7.96
CA GLU A 81 8.48 -25.15 8.90
C GLU A 81 8.99 -24.88 10.33
N GLU A 82 10.01 -25.61 10.77
CA GLU A 82 10.61 -25.44 12.10
C GLU A 82 11.16 -24.02 12.36
N ASP A 83 11.57 -23.32 11.30
CA ASP A 83 12.07 -21.94 11.37
C ASP A 83 10.93 -20.92 11.51
N ALA A 84 9.71 -21.25 11.05
CA ALA A 84 8.52 -20.45 11.33
C ALA A 84 8.04 -20.69 12.77
N GLY A 85 8.18 -21.92 13.27
CA GLY A 85 7.84 -22.28 14.64
C GLY A 85 6.33 -22.43 14.89
N PRO A 86 5.94 -22.90 16.09
CA PRO A 86 4.59 -23.38 16.37
C PRO A 86 3.52 -22.27 16.50
N THR A 87 3.91 -21.01 16.46
CA THR A 87 3.01 -19.85 16.62
C THR A 87 2.66 -19.17 15.30
N ASN A 88 3.12 -19.71 14.17
CA ASN A 88 2.97 -19.09 12.84
C ASN A 88 2.30 -20.05 11.85
N HIS A 89 1.68 -19.49 10.81
CA HIS A 89 1.28 -20.24 9.63
C HIS A 89 2.48 -20.34 8.67
N TRP A 90 2.84 -21.54 8.25
CA TRP A 90 3.95 -21.79 7.32
C TRP A 90 3.43 -22.29 5.96
N MET A 91 4.13 -21.90 4.88
CA MET A 91 3.91 -22.33 3.50
C MET A 91 5.21 -22.24 2.71
#